data_AF-A0A6G1BD02-F1
#
_entry.id   AF-A0A6G1BD02-F1
#
_cell.length_a   1.000
_cell.length_b   1.000
_cell.length_c   1.000
_cell.angle_alpha   90.00
_cell.angle_beta   90.00
_cell.angle_gamma   90.00
#
_symmetry.space_group_name_H-M   'P 1'
#
loop_
_entity.id
_entity.type
_entity.pdbx_description
1 polymer ?
#
loop_
_entity_poly.entity_id
_entity_poly.type
_entity_poly.pdbx_seq_one_letter_code
_entity_poly.pdbx_strand_id
1 'polypeptide(L)'
;MAAVAAARAVSVGSGLRGLQRTLPLVVILGATGTGKSTLALQLGQRLGGEIVSADSMQVYEGLDIITNKVSAQEQRMCQHHMISFVDPLVTNYTVVDFRNKATALISLGKTAARLRDIFARDKIPIVVGGTNYYIESLLWKVLVNTKPQEMDTEKVTDRKVELEKEDGHALHKRLSQVDPEMAAKLHPHDKRKVARSLQVFEETGISHSEFLHRQHAEEGGGPLGGPLKFPNLCILWLHADQTVLDERLDKRVDDMLAAGLLDELRDFHRRYNQKKVAENSQDYQHGIFQSIGFKEFHEYLVTEGKCTPETSNQLLKKGIESLKQVTKRYARKQNRWVKNRFLSRPGPNVPPVYGLEVSDVSKWEESVLERALEIVQSFIQGHKPVAAPVKMPCSETENKRSYHMCDLCDRIIIGDREWAAHIKSKSHLHQLKKRRRLDSGAVATIENQSVSPDCDKELKEKGSPEQNTKEVKSSV
;
A
#
# COMPACT_ATOMS: atom_id res chain seq x y z
N MET A 1 -5.50 -36.99 19.86
CA MET A 1 -4.38 -37.91 20.17
C MET A 1 -3.09 -37.12 20.03
N ALA A 2 -2.57 -36.65 21.17
CA ALA A 2 -1.46 -35.73 21.26
C ALA A 2 -0.11 -36.44 21.10
N ALA A 3 0.76 -35.90 20.25
CA ALA A 3 2.18 -36.22 20.24
C ALA A 3 2.95 -34.93 20.56
N VAL A 4 3.20 -34.71 21.86
CA VAL A 4 4.09 -33.67 22.36
C VAL A 4 5.52 -34.18 22.16
N ALA A 5 6.15 -33.77 21.06
CA ALA A 5 7.58 -33.97 20.88
C ALA A 5 8.32 -32.96 21.74
N ALA A 6 9.01 -33.44 22.77
CA ALA A 6 9.88 -32.64 23.62
C ALA A 6 11.04 -32.05 22.79
N ALA A 7 10.92 -30.79 22.42
CA ALA A 7 11.99 -30.04 21.76
C ALA A 7 13.09 -29.74 22.78
N ARG A 8 14.23 -30.42 22.65
CA ARG A 8 15.47 -30.05 23.34
C ARG A 8 15.87 -28.64 22.90
N ALA A 9 15.90 -27.70 23.83
CA ALA A 9 16.57 -26.42 23.63
C ALA A 9 18.05 -26.70 23.29
N VAL A 10 18.46 -26.32 22.09
CA VAL A 10 19.88 -26.34 21.72
C VAL A 10 20.55 -25.22 22.50
N SER A 11 21.32 -25.61 23.52
CA SER A 11 22.28 -24.74 24.18
C SER A 11 23.13 -24.05 23.11
N VAL A 12 23.00 -22.73 22.99
CA VAL A 12 23.87 -21.90 22.16
C VAL A 12 25.29 -22.06 22.71
N GLY A 13 26.07 -22.93 22.06
CA GLY A 13 27.41 -23.30 22.49
C GLY A 13 28.33 -22.09 22.60
N SER A 14 28.96 -21.98 23.77
CA SER A 14 30.02 -21.05 24.13
C SER A 14 31.34 -21.42 23.44
N GLY A 15 31.38 -21.38 22.10
CA GLY A 15 32.58 -21.57 21.31
C GLY A 15 32.52 -20.70 20.06
N LEU A 16 33.64 -20.04 19.71
CA LEU A 16 33.82 -19.04 18.64
C LEU A 16 33.62 -17.58 19.08
N ARG A 17 34.46 -17.13 20.01
CA ARG A 17 34.82 -15.70 20.18
C ARG A 17 35.79 -15.35 19.05
N GLY A 18 35.31 -14.75 17.95
CA GLY A 18 36.22 -14.34 16.87
C GLY A 18 35.58 -13.69 15.65
N LEU A 19 34.38 -14.08 15.25
CA LEU A 19 33.59 -13.33 14.26
C LEU A 19 32.65 -12.38 15.00
N GLN A 20 32.66 -11.09 14.63
CA GLN A 20 31.61 -10.16 15.05
C GLN A 20 30.25 -10.69 14.54
N ARG A 21 29.53 -11.43 15.38
CA ARG A 21 28.15 -11.83 15.11
C ARG A 21 27.29 -10.57 15.11
N THR A 22 26.81 -10.17 13.94
CA THR A 22 25.81 -9.11 13.83
C THR A 22 24.45 -9.77 13.70
N LEU A 23 23.55 -9.50 14.65
CA LEU A 23 22.20 -10.06 14.60
C LEU A 23 21.44 -9.41 13.43
N PRO A 24 20.81 -10.19 12.54
CA PRO A 24 20.03 -9.63 11.45
C PRO A 24 18.69 -9.11 11.94
N LEU A 25 18.17 -8.08 11.26
CA LEU A 25 16.74 -7.80 11.28
C LEU A 25 16.06 -8.76 10.29
N VAL A 26 15.15 -9.61 10.79
CA VAL A 26 14.39 -10.53 9.94
C VAL A 26 13.04 -9.90 9.59
N VAL A 27 12.68 -9.88 8.32
CA VAL A 27 11.41 -9.35 7.83
C VAL A 27 10.65 -10.43 7.09
N ILE A 28 9.40 -10.68 7.50
CA ILE A 28 8.53 -11.68 6.89
C ILE A 28 7.40 -10.96 6.13
N LEU A 29 7.49 -11.01 4.80
CA LEU A 29 6.51 -10.47 3.85
C LEU A 29 5.58 -11.58 3.34
N GLY A 30 4.38 -11.18 2.92
CA GLY A 30 3.44 -12.09 2.26
C GLY A 30 1.99 -11.66 2.39
N ALA A 31 1.14 -12.18 1.52
CA ALA A 31 -0.30 -11.93 1.58
C ALA A 31 -0.92 -12.45 2.88
N THR A 32 -2.09 -11.93 3.26
CA THR A 32 -2.92 -12.56 4.29
C THR A 32 -3.20 -14.02 3.94
N GLY A 33 -3.21 -14.93 4.92
CA GLY A 33 -3.44 -16.36 4.69
C GLY A 33 -2.21 -17.20 4.29
N THR A 34 -1.01 -16.61 4.17
CA THR A 34 0.22 -17.36 3.81
C THR A 34 0.97 -17.98 5.00
N GLY A 35 0.49 -17.84 6.24
CA GLY A 35 1.17 -18.41 7.42
C GLY A 35 2.29 -17.56 8.03
N LYS A 36 2.32 -16.25 7.74
CA LYS A 36 3.36 -15.33 8.25
C LYS A 36 3.57 -15.39 9.77
N SER A 37 2.48 -15.34 10.55
CA SER A 37 2.54 -15.38 12.00
C SER A 37 3.09 -16.73 12.50
N THR A 38 2.68 -17.83 11.87
CA THR A 38 3.19 -19.18 12.16
C THR A 38 4.70 -19.26 11.96
N LEU A 39 5.22 -18.76 10.83
CA LEU A 39 6.65 -18.73 10.59
C LEU A 39 7.38 -17.82 11.60
N ALA A 40 6.84 -16.65 11.89
CA ALA A 40 7.43 -15.72 12.85
C ALA A 40 7.58 -16.35 14.25
N LEU A 41 6.55 -17.04 14.72
CA LEU A 41 6.55 -17.78 15.98
C LEU A 41 7.61 -18.88 15.99
N GLN A 42 7.66 -19.71 14.96
CA GLN A 42 8.61 -20.81 14.86
C GLN A 42 10.06 -20.33 14.80
N LEU A 43 10.34 -19.26 14.04
CA LEU A 43 11.65 -18.62 14.01
C LEU A 43 12.00 -17.98 15.36
N GLY A 44 11.06 -17.29 15.99
CA GLY A 44 11.24 -16.68 17.31
C GLY A 44 11.61 -17.70 18.38
N GLN A 45 10.92 -18.84 18.41
CA GLN A 45 11.20 -19.93 19.35
C GLN A 45 12.57 -20.59 19.09
N ARG A 46 12.90 -20.88 17.83
CA ARG A 46 14.14 -21.61 17.49
C ARG A 46 15.40 -20.74 17.55
N LEU A 47 15.28 -19.45 17.26
CA LEU A 47 16.42 -18.53 17.18
C LEU A 47 16.50 -17.56 18.35
N GLY A 48 15.57 -17.62 19.31
CA GLY A 48 15.50 -16.67 20.41
C GLY A 48 15.17 -15.26 19.93
N GLY A 49 14.22 -15.13 19.01
CA GLY A 49 13.77 -13.86 18.47
C GLY A 49 12.59 -13.25 19.23
N GLU A 50 12.29 -12.00 18.91
CA GLU A 50 11.09 -11.29 19.34
C GLU A 50 10.36 -10.71 18.14
N ILE A 51 9.02 -10.71 18.18
CA ILE A 51 8.19 -10.41 17.02
C ILE A 51 7.68 -8.97 17.11
N VAL A 52 7.81 -8.21 16.03
CA VAL A 52 7.25 -6.87 15.89
C VAL A 52 6.16 -6.90 14.81
N SER A 53 4.90 -6.76 15.20
CA SER A 53 3.79 -6.75 14.24
C SER A 53 3.79 -5.45 13.43
N ALA A 54 3.79 -5.57 12.11
CA ALA A 54 3.71 -4.48 11.13
C ALA A 54 2.38 -4.54 10.38
N ASP A 55 1.27 -4.54 11.12
CA ASP A 55 -0.09 -4.52 10.58
C ASP A 55 -0.88 -3.34 11.13
N SER A 56 -1.39 -2.49 10.23
CA SER A 56 -2.14 -1.28 10.58
C SER A 56 -3.40 -1.52 11.38
N MET A 57 -4.00 -2.72 11.31
CA MET A 57 -5.23 -3.04 12.04
C MET A 57 -4.94 -3.73 13.37
N GLN A 58 -3.85 -4.51 13.46
CA GLN A 58 -3.51 -5.25 14.70
C GLN A 58 -2.96 -4.36 15.82
N VAL A 59 -2.55 -3.12 15.51
CA VAL A 59 -2.13 -2.15 16.54
C VAL A 59 -3.28 -1.74 17.47
N TYR A 60 -4.54 -1.83 17.03
CA TYR A 60 -5.70 -1.42 17.81
C TYR A 60 -6.10 -2.46 18.85
N GLU A 61 -6.64 -2.03 19.97
CA GLU A 61 -7.19 -2.90 21.02
C GLU A 61 -8.53 -3.52 20.61
N GLY A 62 -8.79 -4.75 21.04
CA GLY A 62 -9.98 -5.52 20.65
C GLY A 62 -10.04 -5.86 19.16
N LEU A 63 -11.18 -6.37 18.70
CA LEU A 63 -11.36 -6.84 17.32
C LEU A 63 -10.31 -7.90 16.93
N ASP A 64 -10.00 -8.81 17.84
CA ASP A 64 -8.92 -9.78 17.74
C ASP A 64 -9.19 -10.83 16.65
N ILE A 65 -10.44 -11.27 16.50
CA ILE A 65 -10.86 -12.25 15.49
C ILE A 65 -10.79 -11.59 14.11
N ILE A 66 -11.46 -10.45 13.91
CA ILE A 66 -11.53 -9.81 12.59
C ILE A 66 -10.18 -9.31 12.08
N THR A 67 -9.32 -8.82 12.98
CA THR A 67 -7.95 -8.41 12.63
C THR A 67 -6.95 -9.57 12.66
N ASN A 68 -7.42 -10.77 12.97
CA ASN A 68 -6.65 -12.03 12.99
C ASN A 68 -5.35 -11.89 13.77
N LYS A 69 -5.47 -11.41 15.00
CA LYS A 69 -4.35 -11.31 15.92
C LYS A 69 -3.90 -12.70 16.34
N VAL A 70 -2.62 -12.79 16.68
CA VAL A 70 -2.09 -13.97 17.37
C VAL A 70 -2.78 -14.09 18.73
N SER A 71 -3.16 -15.32 19.08
CA SER A 71 -3.81 -15.63 20.35
C SER A 71 -2.91 -15.31 21.55
N ALA A 72 -3.51 -15.14 22.73
CA ALA A 72 -2.74 -14.93 23.95
C ALA A 72 -1.76 -16.08 24.25
N GLN A 73 -2.08 -17.32 23.85
CA GLN A 73 -1.18 -18.46 23.98
C GLN A 73 0.03 -18.31 23.06
N GLU A 74 -0.16 -17.92 21.80
CA GLU A 74 0.92 -17.64 20.87
C GLU A 74 1.79 -16.46 21.30
N GLN A 75 1.20 -15.41 21.86
CA GLN A 75 1.95 -14.28 22.42
C GLN A 75 2.79 -14.66 23.65
N ARG A 76 2.40 -15.69 24.41
CA ARG A 76 3.22 -16.24 25.50
C ARG A 76 4.37 -17.11 24.99
N MET A 77 4.21 -17.73 23.83
CA MET A 77 5.24 -18.58 23.22
C MET A 77 6.43 -17.77 22.69
N CYS A 78 6.19 -16.54 22.23
CA CYS A 78 7.22 -15.62 21.77
C CYS A 78 6.74 -14.19 22.03
N GLN A 79 7.60 -13.32 22.58
CA GLN A 79 7.23 -11.93 22.85
C GLN A 79 6.77 -11.23 21.56
N HIS A 80 5.60 -10.60 21.60
CA HIS A 80 5.08 -9.76 20.53
C HIS A 80 5.06 -8.29 20.96
N HIS A 81 5.42 -7.43 20.01
CA HIS A 81 5.36 -5.98 20.12
C HIS A 81 4.43 -5.41 19.05
N MET A 82 4.02 -4.16 19.25
CA MET A 82 3.21 -3.40 18.29
C MET A 82 1.84 -4.05 17.98
N ILE A 83 1.24 -4.70 18.98
CA ILE A 83 -0.09 -5.32 18.91
C ILE A 83 -0.96 -4.81 20.06
N SER A 84 -2.26 -4.55 19.82
CA SER A 84 -3.24 -4.18 20.84
C SER A 84 -2.80 -3.09 21.83
N PHE A 85 -2.36 -1.93 21.33
CA PHE A 85 -1.92 -0.80 22.18
C PHE A 85 -2.50 0.57 21.77
N VAL A 86 -3.27 0.61 20.69
CA VAL A 86 -3.94 1.82 20.21
C VAL A 86 -5.42 1.72 20.56
N ASP A 87 -5.93 2.72 21.27
CA ASP A 87 -7.35 2.81 21.60
C ASP A 87 -8.19 2.84 20.29
N PRO A 88 -9.29 2.06 20.18
CA PRO A 88 -10.13 2.02 18.98
C PRO A 88 -10.71 3.36 18.53
N LEU A 89 -10.83 4.34 19.45
CA LEU A 89 -11.32 5.69 19.17
C LEU A 89 -10.26 6.59 18.53
N VAL A 90 -8.98 6.20 18.58
CA VAL A 90 -7.91 6.93 17.89
C VAL A 90 -8.07 6.77 16.38
N THR A 91 -8.33 7.88 15.69
CA THR A 91 -8.61 7.89 14.24
C THR A 91 -7.38 8.19 13.38
N ASN A 92 -6.31 8.73 13.99
CA ASN A 92 -5.17 9.32 13.31
C ASN A 92 -3.85 8.57 13.51
N TYR A 93 -3.86 7.28 13.83
CA TYR A 93 -2.61 6.51 13.94
C TYR A 93 -1.92 6.36 12.58
N THR A 94 -0.71 6.90 12.44
CA THR A 94 -0.03 7.00 11.15
C THR A 94 1.17 6.05 10.99
N VAL A 95 1.65 5.94 9.75
CA VAL A 95 2.92 5.26 9.44
C VAL A 95 4.11 5.87 10.19
N VAL A 96 4.08 7.17 10.49
CA VAL A 96 5.15 7.88 11.20
C VAL A 96 5.18 7.43 12.66
N ASP A 97 4.01 7.31 13.28
CA ASP A 97 3.88 6.84 14.67
C ASP A 97 4.35 5.39 14.80
N PHE A 98 3.93 4.53 13.87
CA PHE A 98 4.42 3.16 13.77
C PHE A 98 5.94 3.12 13.63
N ARG A 99 6.50 3.83 12.65
CA ARG A 99 7.94 3.85 12.39
C ARG A 99 8.71 4.29 13.62
N ASN A 100 8.30 5.37 14.27
CA ASN A 100 9.01 5.92 15.42
C ASN A 100 8.98 4.94 16.61
N LYS A 101 7.81 4.36 16.92
CA LYS A 101 7.68 3.35 17.98
C LYS A 101 8.46 2.07 17.67
N ALA A 102 8.34 1.53 16.46
CA ALA A 102 9.05 0.31 16.05
C ALA A 102 10.57 0.52 15.98
N THR A 103 11.04 1.67 15.49
CA THR A 103 12.48 1.99 15.46
C THR A 103 13.06 2.11 16.87
N ALA A 104 12.29 2.65 17.83
CA ALA A 104 12.70 2.70 19.23
C ALA A 104 12.82 1.31 19.89
N LEU A 105 12.04 0.32 19.42
CA LEU A 105 12.13 -1.08 19.88
C LEU A 105 13.29 -1.85 19.22
N ILE A 106 13.66 -1.49 18.00
CA ILE A 106 14.65 -2.20 17.16
C ILE A 106 15.98 -1.42 17.10
N SER A 107 16.26 -0.51 18.03
CA SER A 107 17.39 0.42 17.90
C SER A 107 18.75 -0.28 17.93
N LEU A 108 19.74 0.28 17.23
CA LEU A 108 21.13 -0.21 17.21
C LEU A 108 22.09 0.64 18.06
N GLY A 109 21.60 1.56 18.93
CA GLY A 109 22.46 2.17 19.95
C GLY A 109 22.01 3.44 20.69
N LYS A 110 22.55 3.54 21.92
CA LYS A 110 22.88 4.72 22.78
C LYS A 110 21.78 5.63 23.33
N THR A 111 20.61 5.11 23.73
CA THR A 111 19.73 5.87 24.65
C THR A 111 19.27 5.01 25.81
N ALA A 112 18.90 5.66 26.92
CA ALA A 112 18.58 5.06 28.22
C ALA A 112 17.43 4.03 28.22
N ALA A 113 16.76 3.80 27.08
CA ALA A 113 15.71 2.80 26.91
C ALA A 113 16.24 1.38 26.57
N ARG A 114 17.48 1.04 26.96
CA ARG A 114 18.12 -0.28 26.72
C ARG A 114 17.24 -1.48 27.09
N LEU A 115 16.36 -1.33 28.09
CA LEU A 115 15.48 -2.41 28.56
C LEU A 115 14.43 -2.85 27.53
N ARG A 116 14.04 -1.98 26.59
CA ARG A 116 13.02 -2.29 25.57
C ARG A 116 13.61 -2.65 24.21
N ASP A 117 14.89 -2.39 24.02
CA ASP A 117 15.60 -2.65 22.78
C ASP A 117 15.83 -4.17 22.61
N ILE A 118 15.43 -4.70 21.45
CA ILE A 118 15.55 -6.12 21.12
C ILE A 118 17.02 -6.47 20.85
N PHE A 119 17.76 -5.64 20.11
CA PHE A 119 19.17 -5.90 19.83
C PHE A 119 20.02 -5.80 21.09
N ALA A 120 19.73 -4.84 21.97
CA ALA A 120 20.43 -4.71 23.25
C ALA A 120 20.23 -5.90 24.21
N ARG A 121 19.21 -6.73 23.98
CA ARG A 121 18.94 -7.96 24.74
C ARG A 121 19.49 -9.22 24.06
N ASP A 122 20.34 -9.06 23.04
CA ASP A 122 20.89 -10.15 22.21
C ASP A 122 19.80 -11.03 21.59
N LYS A 123 18.65 -10.42 21.25
CA LYS A 123 17.52 -11.08 20.60
C LYS A 123 17.44 -10.67 19.13
N ILE A 124 16.87 -11.56 18.30
CA ILE A 124 16.66 -11.30 16.87
C ILE A 124 15.30 -10.61 16.69
N PRO A 125 15.23 -9.36 16.19
CA PRO A 125 13.96 -8.74 15.84
C PRO A 125 13.39 -9.36 14.57
N ILE A 126 12.14 -9.84 14.66
CA ILE A 126 11.38 -10.44 13.57
C ILE A 126 10.18 -9.55 13.27
N VAL A 127 10.28 -8.74 12.22
CA VAL A 127 9.19 -7.88 11.75
C VAL A 127 8.27 -8.68 10.85
N VAL A 128 6.99 -8.77 11.20
CA VAL A 128 5.99 -9.55 10.44
C VAL A 128 4.73 -8.74 10.25
N GLY A 129 4.17 -8.69 9.04
CA GLY A 129 2.93 -7.95 8.84
C GLY A 129 2.41 -7.95 7.42
N GLY A 130 1.14 -7.57 7.27
CA GLY A 130 0.49 -7.38 5.97
C GLY A 130 0.63 -5.96 5.42
N THR A 131 1.02 -5.00 6.25
CA THR A 131 1.13 -3.59 5.85
C THR A 131 2.53 -3.30 5.32
N ASN A 132 2.78 -3.70 4.07
CA ASN A 132 4.09 -3.50 3.42
C ASN A 132 4.60 -2.06 3.48
N TYR A 133 3.70 -1.07 3.52
CA TYR A 133 4.06 0.34 3.67
C TYR A 133 4.68 0.69 5.03
N TYR A 134 4.25 0.02 6.12
CA TYR A 134 4.87 0.16 7.43
C TYR A 134 6.26 -0.46 7.45
N ILE A 135 6.42 -1.60 6.78
CA ILE A 135 7.72 -2.26 6.64
C ILE A 135 8.67 -1.38 5.81
N GLU A 136 8.22 -0.83 4.68
CA GLU A 136 9.01 0.10 3.86
C GLU A 136 9.49 1.31 4.68
N SER A 137 8.60 1.95 5.45
CA SER A 137 8.97 3.11 6.26
C SER A 137 9.93 2.78 7.41
N LEU A 138 9.94 1.53 7.88
CA LEU A 138 10.87 1.03 8.88
C LEU A 138 12.26 0.80 8.28
N LEU A 139 12.33 0.15 7.12
CA LEU A 139 13.58 -0.27 6.48
C LEU A 139 14.38 0.89 5.90
N TRP A 140 13.72 1.81 5.20
CA TRP A 140 14.39 2.93 4.55
C TRP A 140 14.23 4.22 5.34
N LYS A 141 15.27 5.06 5.31
CA LYS A 141 15.17 6.44 5.80
C LYS A 141 14.26 7.22 4.86
N VAL A 142 13.17 7.76 5.40
CA VAL A 142 12.23 8.63 4.68
C VAL A 142 12.41 10.06 5.14
N LEU A 143 12.79 10.96 4.21
CA LEU A 143 13.08 12.37 4.52
C LEU A 143 11.84 13.22 4.78
N VAL A 144 10.64 12.70 4.50
CA VAL A 144 9.40 13.43 4.74
C VAL A 144 8.95 13.23 6.20
N ASN A 145 9.64 13.89 7.13
CA ASN A 145 9.18 14.09 8.50
C ASN A 145 8.57 15.47 8.62
N THR A 146 7.28 15.58 8.34
CA THR A 146 6.50 16.75 8.79
C THR A 146 6.12 16.51 10.26
N LYS A 147 7.05 16.78 11.17
CA LYS A 147 6.67 17.30 12.47
C LYS A 147 7.42 18.62 12.62
N PRO A 148 6.74 19.71 13.04
CA PRO A 148 7.38 20.99 13.21
C PRO A 148 8.52 20.85 14.23
N GLN A 149 9.63 21.53 13.97
CA GLN A 149 10.53 21.91 15.04
C GLN A 149 9.71 22.61 16.12
N GLU A 150 10.02 22.27 17.37
CA GLU A 150 9.47 22.82 18.61
C GLU A 150 9.08 24.30 18.46
N MET A 151 7.79 24.56 18.27
CA MET A 151 7.14 25.84 18.59
C MET A 151 5.74 25.52 19.10
N ASP A 152 5.30 26.38 20.01
CA ASP A 152 4.35 26.12 21.07
C ASP A 152 2.95 25.64 20.69
N THR A 153 2.33 25.05 21.70
CA THR A 153 0.91 24.77 21.88
C THR A 153 -0.06 25.69 21.15
N GLU A 154 -0.94 25.08 20.33
CA GLU A 154 -2.40 25.29 20.22
C GLU A 154 -2.86 25.12 18.76
N LYS A 155 -3.79 24.16 18.55
CA LYS A 155 -4.57 23.96 17.33
C LYS A 155 -3.77 23.94 16.02
N VAL A 156 -2.97 22.90 15.82
CA VAL A 156 -2.74 22.39 14.46
C VAL A 156 -4.05 21.76 14.01
N THR A 157 -5.01 22.57 13.53
CA THR A 157 -6.00 22.04 12.61
C THR A 157 -5.21 21.34 11.52
N ASP A 158 -5.51 20.05 11.34
CA ASP A 158 -4.78 19.19 10.42
C ASP A 158 -5.03 19.75 9.02
N ARG A 159 -4.15 20.65 8.56
CA ARG A 159 -4.29 21.44 7.32
C ARG A 159 -4.54 20.54 6.11
N LYS A 160 -4.08 19.29 6.21
CA LYS A 160 -4.43 18.18 5.32
C LYS A 160 -5.93 17.87 5.24
N VAL A 161 -6.64 17.81 6.36
CA VAL A 161 -8.10 17.57 6.44
C VAL A 161 -8.87 18.72 5.82
N GLU A 162 -8.38 19.96 5.93
CA GLU A 162 -8.95 21.12 5.25
C GLU A 162 -8.77 21.00 3.72
N LEU A 163 -7.55 20.70 3.28
CA LEU A 163 -7.25 20.46 1.86
C LEU A 163 -8.06 19.29 1.29
N GLU A 164 -8.28 18.21 2.05
CA GLU A 164 -9.06 17.06 1.59
C GLU A 164 -10.55 17.38 1.36
N LYS A 165 -11.07 18.48 1.94
CA LYS A 165 -12.44 18.97 1.68
C LYS A 165 -12.58 19.72 0.36
N GLU A 166 -11.49 20.20 -0.21
CA GLU A 166 -11.50 20.89 -1.50
C GLU A 166 -11.75 19.92 -2.68
N ASP A 167 -12.06 20.48 -3.85
CA ASP A 167 -12.19 19.68 -5.06
C ASP A 167 -10.84 19.13 -5.53
N GLY A 168 -10.83 17.88 -6.01
CA GLY A 168 -9.59 17.18 -6.39
C GLY A 168 -8.89 17.82 -7.59
N HIS A 169 -9.65 18.39 -8.54
CA HIS A 169 -9.07 19.07 -9.70
C HIS A 169 -8.50 20.43 -9.32
N ALA A 170 -9.16 21.15 -8.41
CA ALA A 170 -8.64 22.40 -7.86
C ALA A 170 -7.31 22.18 -7.12
N LEU A 171 -7.23 21.16 -6.27
CA LEU A 171 -5.98 20.78 -5.60
C LEU A 171 -4.89 20.37 -6.59
N HIS A 172 -5.24 19.58 -7.61
CA HIS A 172 -4.25 19.16 -8.61
C HIS A 172 -3.73 20.34 -9.44
N LYS A 173 -4.58 21.33 -9.76
CA LYS A 173 -4.19 22.58 -10.41
C LYS A 173 -3.26 23.43 -9.53
N ARG A 174 -3.51 23.49 -8.22
CA ARG A 174 -2.57 24.11 -7.27
C ARG A 174 -1.24 23.36 -7.25
N LEU A 175 -1.28 22.03 -7.22
CA LEU A 175 -0.08 21.21 -7.23
C LEU A 175 0.72 21.37 -8.53
N SER A 176 0.08 21.53 -9.69
CA SER A 176 0.79 21.71 -10.95
C SER A 176 1.53 23.05 -11.06
N GLN A 177 1.07 24.08 -10.35
CA GLN A 177 1.75 25.38 -10.26
C GLN A 177 2.98 25.32 -9.35
N VAL A 178 2.91 24.50 -8.30
CA VAL A 178 3.93 24.41 -7.25
C VAL A 178 4.99 23.33 -7.55
N ASP A 179 4.53 22.16 -7.98
CA ASP A 179 5.32 20.95 -8.21
C ASP A 179 4.80 20.19 -9.44
N PRO A 180 5.16 20.66 -10.66
CA PRO A 180 4.69 20.06 -11.90
C PRO A 180 5.15 18.60 -12.06
N GLU A 181 6.30 18.23 -11.49
CA GLU A 181 6.81 16.86 -11.55
C GLU A 181 5.95 15.90 -10.72
N MET A 182 5.51 16.30 -9.52
CA MET A 182 4.56 15.50 -8.74
C MET A 182 3.16 15.50 -9.35
N ALA A 183 2.70 16.63 -9.90
CA ALA A 183 1.40 16.71 -10.56
C ALA A 183 1.31 15.75 -11.76
N ALA A 184 2.40 15.55 -12.51
CA ALA A 184 2.45 14.57 -13.60
C ALA A 184 2.34 13.11 -13.12
N LYS A 185 2.80 12.82 -11.89
CA LYS A 185 2.78 11.46 -11.31
C LYS A 185 1.49 11.12 -10.57
N LEU A 186 0.78 12.14 -10.06
CA LEU A 186 -0.41 11.97 -9.23
C LEU A 186 -1.68 12.27 -10.03
N HIS A 187 -2.63 11.35 -10.00
CA HIS A 187 -3.93 11.56 -10.61
C HIS A 187 -4.78 12.51 -9.73
N PRO A 188 -5.61 13.42 -10.30
CA PRO A 188 -6.43 14.34 -9.49
C PRO A 188 -7.40 13.64 -8.51
N HIS A 189 -7.82 12.42 -8.84
CA HIS A 189 -8.66 11.61 -7.93
C HIS A 189 -7.89 11.08 -6.70
N ASP A 190 -6.56 11.07 -6.71
CA ASP A 190 -5.74 10.71 -5.54
C ASP A 190 -5.66 11.90 -4.55
N LYS A 191 -6.82 12.44 -4.16
CA LYS A 191 -6.97 13.66 -3.33
C LYS A 191 -6.03 13.67 -2.12
N ARG A 192 -5.95 12.56 -1.39
CA ARG A 192 -5.09 12.42 -0.20
C ARG A 192 -3.61 12.61 -0.49
N LYS A 193 -3.12 12.11 -1.64
CA LYS A 193 -1.71 12.26 -2.02
C LYS A 193 -1.43 13.66 -2.53
N VAL A 194 -2.35 14.24 -3.29
CA VAL A 194 -2.25 15.62 -3.78
C VAL A 194 -2.26 16.60 -2.60
N ALA A 195 -3.23 16.47 -1.68
CA ALA A 195 -3.31 17.25 -0.45
C ALA A 195 -2.04 17.09 0.40
N ARG A 196 -1.49 15.88 0.50
CA ARG A 196 -0.23 15.64 1.21
C ARG A 196 0.97 16.32 0.55
N SER A 197 1.09 16.30 -0.77
CA SER A 197 2.18 16.98 -1.47
C SER A 197 2.09 18.50 -1.29
N LEU A 198 0.87 19.06 -1.35
CA LEU A 198 0.62 20.48 -1.06
C LEU A 198 0.95 20.82 0.39
N GLN A 199 0.52 20.00 1.35
CA GLN A 199 0.85 20.18 2.76
C GLN A 199 2.37 20.23 2.97
N VAL A 200 3.13 19.30 2.37
CA VAL A 200 4.60 19.29 2.48
C VAL A 200 5.18 20.60 1.96
N PHE A 201 4.73 21.09 0.80
CA PHE A 201 5.19 22.36 0.26
C PHE A 201 4.81 23.56 1.16
N GLU A 202 3.58 23.61 1.65
CA GLU A 202 3.09 24.69 2.51
C GLU A 202 3.81 24.75 3.87
N GLU A 203 4.26 23.61 4.40
CA GLU A 203 4.98 23.53 5.68
C GLU A 203 6.49 23.77 5.54
N THR A 204 7.09 23.41 4.41
CA THR A 204 8.56 23.41 4.24
C THR A 204 9.08 24.43 3.23
N GLY A 205 8.22 24.96 2.36
CA GLY A 205 8.57 25.79 1.22
C GLY A 205 9.29 25.06 0.07
N ILE A 206 9.55 23.76 0.20
CA ILE A 206 10.26 22.94 -0.79
C ILE A 206 9.27 21.97 -1.46
N SER A 207 9.39 21.79 -2.77
CA SER A 207 8.52 20.88 -3.51
C SER A 207 8.71 19.43 -3.06
N HIS A 208 7.65 18.62 -3.13
CA HIS A 208 7.72 17.24 -2.69
C HIS A 208 8.59 16.40 -3.63
N SER A 209 8.62 16.71 -4.94
CA SER A 209 9.57 16.13 -5.89
C SER A 209 11.01 16.35 -5.49
N GLU A 210 11.37 17.57 -5.10
CA GLU A 210 12.74 17.90 -4.70
C GLU A 210 13.15 17.15 -3.42
N PHE A 211 12.25 17.01 -2.44
CA PHE A 211 12.50 16.18 -1.26
C PHE A 211 12.84 14.73 -1.61
N LEU A 212 12.09 14.13 -2.54
CA LEU A 212 12.35 12.76 -2.97
C LEU A 212 13.67 12.66 -3.76
N HIS A 213 14.01 13.66 -4.57
CA HIS A 213 15.31 13.70 -5.27
C HIS A 213 16.47 13.75 -4.28
N ARG A 214 16.41 14.65 -3.30
CA ARG A 214 17.41 14.73 -2.22
C ARG A 214 17.54 13.41 -1.47
N GLN A 215 16.42 12.75 -1.20
CA GLN A 215 16.38 11.45 -0.53
C GLN A 215 17.06 10.35 -1.36
N HIS A 216 16.78 10.29 -2.66
CA HIS A 216 17.38 9.29 -3.54
C HIS A 216 18.87 9.55 -3.79
N ALA A 217 19.29 10.82 -3.70
CA ALA A 217 20.68 11.25 -3.87
C ALA A 217 21.55 11.02 -2.63
N GLU A 218 20.98 10.74 -1.45
CA GLU A 218 21.76 10.34 -0.28
C GLU A 218 22.58 9.08 -0.58
N GLU A 219 23.77 8.96 0.00
CA GLU A 219 24.59 7.76 -0.11
C GLU A 219 23.83 6.54 0.45
N GLY A 220 23.67 5.49 -0.35
CA GLY A 220 22.80 4.35 -0.01
C GLY A 220 21.33 4.54 -0.38
N GLY A 221 20.95 5.69 -0.95
CA GLY A 221 19.61 5.98 -1.47
C GLY A 221 19.25 5.18 -2.73
N GLY A 222 17.96 5.13 -3.04
CA GLY A 222 17.47 4.46 -4.25
C GLY A 222 15.97 4.70 -4.49
N PRO A 223 15.36 4.09 -5.51
CA PRO A 223 13.96 4.35 -5.91
C PRO A 223 12.89 4.05 -4.85
N LEU A 224 13.28 3.39 -3.75
CA LEU A 224 12.42 3.03 -2.62
C LEU A 224 12.53 4.00 -1.44
N GLY A 225 13.62 4.79 -1.36
CA GLY A 225 13.85 5.75 -0.29
C GLY A 225 15.31 6.13 -0.13
N GLY A 226 15.67 6.63 1.05
CA GLY A 226 17.04 6.95 1.41
C GLY A 226 17.82 5.69 1.81
N PRO A 227 18.95 5.80 2.51
CA PRO A 227 19.70 4.63 2.96
C PRO A 227 18.87 3.69 3.84
N LEU A 228 19.23 2.40 3.80
CA LEU A 228 18.73 1.40 4.73
C LEU A 228 19.13 1.76 6.16
N LYS A 229 18.20 1.67 7.11
CA LYS A 229 18.48 1.96 8.52
C LYS A 229 19.22 0.84 9.23
N PHE A 230 19.12 -0.38 8.69
CA PHE A 230 19.69 -1.58 9.28
C PHE A 230 20.69 -2.21 8.30
N PRO A 231 21.95 -2.44 8.71
CA PRO A 231 22.99 -2.95 7.81
C PRO A 231 22.83 -4.45 7.52
N ASN A 232 22.37 -5.24 8.49
CA ASN A 232 22.14 -6.67 8.34
C ASN A 232 20.63 -6.95 8.28
N LEU A 233 20.10 -7.19 7.08
CA LEU A 233 18.67 -7.35 6.83
C LEU A 233 18.39 -8.62 6.02
N CYS A 234 17.51 -9.46 6.56
CA CYS A 234 17.05 -10.69 5.91
C CYS A 234 15.55 -10.59 5.59
N ILE A 235 15.20 -10.50 4.31
CA ILE A 235 13.79 -10.43 3.87
C ILE A 235 13.34 -11.80 3.35
N LEU A 236 12.36 -12.38 4.02
CA LEU A 236 11.66 -13.60 3.61
C LEU A 236 10.30 -13.23 3.02
N TRP A 237 9.97 -13.76 1.85
CA TRP A 237 8.69 -13.53 1.19
C TRP A 237 7.94 -14.83 0.98
N LEU A 238 6.82 -15.00 1.70
CA LEU A 238 5.96 -16.15 1.59
C LEU A 238 4.99 -15.93 0.42
N HIS A 239 5.03 -16.83 -0.56
CA HIS A 239 4.15 -16.82 -1.71
C HIS A 239 3.48 -18.18 -1.91
N ALA A 240 2.24 -18.14 -2.40
CA ALA A 240 1.44 -19.32 -2.71
C ALA A 240 0.81 -19.13 -4.09
N ASP A 241 0.39 -20.23 -4.71
CA ASP A 241 -0.51 -20.13 -5.85
C ASP A 241 -1.83 -19.43 -5.47
N GLN A 242 -2.39 -18.67 -6.40
CA GLN A 242 -3.57 -17.84 -6.13
C GLN A 242 -4.82 -18.69 -5.87
N THR A 243 -4.95 -19.86 -6.50
CA THR A 243 -6.14 -20.72 -6.32
C THR A 243 -6.17 -21.30 -4.91
N VAL A 244 -5.06 -21.89 -4.49
CA VAL A 244 -4.85 -22.41 -3.14
C VAL A 244 -5.02 -21.31 -2.09
N LEU A 245 -4.48 -20.11 -2.35
CA LEU A 245 -4.62 -19.00 -1.41
C LEU A 245 -6.08 -18.56 -1.28
N ASP A 246 -6.84 -18.48 -2.38
CA ASP A 246 -8.24 -18.07 -2.35
C ASP A 246 -9.10 -19.07 -1.55
N GLU A 247 -8.86 -20.38 -1.69
CA GLU A 247 -9.54 -21.42 -0.89
C GLU A 247 -9.21 -21.31 0.61
N ARG A 248 -7.93 -21.10 0.95
CA ARG A 248 -7.51 -20.90 2.35
C ARG A 248 -8.14 -19.67 2.97
N LEU A 249 -8.29 -18.58 2.20
CA LEU A 249 -8.93 -17.36 2.68
C LEU A 249 -10.42 -17.55 2.91
N ASP A 250 -11.11 -18.32 2.06
CA ASP A 250 -12.52 -18.64 2.28
C ASP A 250 -12.69 -19.46 3.56
N LYS A 251 -11.92 -20.56 3.70
CA LYS A 251 -11.96 -21.41 4.89
C LYS A 251 -11.66 -20.62 6.16
N ARG A 252 -10.69 -19.71 6.10
CA ARG A 252 -10.35 -18.85 7.23
C ARG A 252 -11.51 -17.93 7.64
N VAL A 253 -12.26 -17.37 6.70
CA VAL A 253 -13.45 -16.58 7.04
C VAL A 253 -14.50 -17.47 7.72
N ASP A 254 -14.65 -18.72 7.28
CA ASP A 254 -15.56 -19.68 7.91
C ASP A 254 -15.09 -20.04 9.34
N ASP A 255 -13.79 -20.24 9.55
CA ASP A 255 -13.19 -20.46 10.87
C ASP A 255 -13.38 -19.24 11.79
N MET A 256 -13.28 -18.01 11.26
CA MET A 256 -13.54 -16.78 12.01
C MET A 256 -15.01 -16.67 12.45
N LEU A 257 -15.95 -17.06 11.60
CA LEU A 257 -17.37 -17.11 11.96
C LEU A 257 -17.61 -18.13 13.08
N ALA A 258 -17.00 -19.31 12.99
CA ALA A 258 -17.07 -20.33 14.03
C ALA A 258 -16.43 -19.88 15.36
N ALA A 259 -15.41 -19.04 15.31
CA ALA A 259 -14.74 -18.47 16.48
C ALA A 259 -15.52 -17.32 17.17
N GLY A 260 -16.67 -16.89 16.62
CA GLY A 260 -17.50 -15.84 17.22
C GLY A 260 -17.30 -14.45 16.64
N LEU A 261 -16.90 -14.34 15.35
CA LEU A 261 -16.73 -13.05 14.67
C LEU A 261 -17.96 -12.13 14.79
N LEU A 262 -19.18 -12.67 14.69
CA LEU A 262 -20.40 -11.86 14.75
C LEU A 262 -20.59 -11.21 16.12
N ASP A 263 -20.25 -11.92 17.20
CA ASP A 263 -20.39 -11.41 18.55
C ASP A 263 -19.35 -10.33 18.84
N GLU A 264 -18.13 -10.49 18.34
CA GLU A 264 -17.09 -9.47 18.37
C GLU A 264 -17.52 -8.18 17.65
N LEU A 265 -18.09 -8.30 16.44
CA LEU A 265 -18.55 -7.16 15.66
C LEU A 265 -19.75 -6.45 16.32
N ARG A 266 -20.69 -7.21 16.90
CA ARG A 266 -21.83 -6.66 17.65
C ARG A 266 -21.39 -5.88 18.87
N ASP A 267 -20.47 -6.43 19.65
CA ASP A 267 -19.96 -5.79 20.85
C ASP A 267 -19.19 -4.52 20.51
N PHE A 268 -18.35 -4.55 19.48
CA PHE A 268 -17.69 -3.36 18.97
C PHE A 268 -18.68 -2.30 18.47
N HIS A 269 -19.72 -2.72 17.72
CA HIS A 269 -20.77 -1.83 17.25
C HIS A 269 -21.48 -1.12 18.40
N ARG A 270 -21.84 -1.88 19.45
CA ARG A 270 -22.49 -1.34 20.65
C ARG A 270 -21.62 -0.34 21.39
N ARG A 271 -20.35 -0.67 21.61
CA ARG A 271 -19.43 0.14 22.41
C ARG A 271 -18.96 1.42 21.70
N TYR A 272 -18.66 1.34 20.40
CA TYR A 272 -17.94 2.42 19.70
C TYR A 272 -18.70 3.02 18.51
N ASN A 273 -19.63 2.29 17.89
CA ASN A 273 -20.27 2.74 16.65
C ASN A 273 -21.69 3.30 16.86
N GLN A 274 -22.46 2.82 17.84
CA GLN A 274 -23.85 3.25 18.05
C GLN A 274 -24.00 4.77 18.22
N LYS A 275 -23.11 5.41 18.99
CA LYS A 275 -23.10 6.87 19.16
C LYS A 275 -22.82 7.60 17.84
N LYS A 276 -21.83 7.15 17.06
CA LYS A 276 -21.48 7.74 15.75
C LYS A 276 -22.57 7.53 14.69
N VAL A 277 -23.27 6.41 14.74
CA VAL A 277 -24.42 6.14 13.88
C VAL A 277 -25.56 7.11 14.20
N ALA A 278 -25.84 7.33 15.49
CA ALA A 278 -26.87 8.28 15.92
C ALA A 278 -26.54 9.73 15.53
N GLU A 279 -25.27 10.09 15.53
CA GLU A 279 -24.76 11.41 15.14
C GLU A 279 -24.57 11.58 13.62
N ASN A 280 -24.89 10.56 12.80
CA ASN A 280 -24.69 10.51 11.34
C ASN A 280 -23.25 10.89 10.89
N SER A 281 -22.26 10.64 11.74
CA SER A 281 -20.85 11.04 11.59
C SER A 281 -19.95 9.86 11.23
N GLN A 282 -20.48 8.89 10.49
CA GLN A 282 -19.77 7.65 10.20
C GLN A 282 -18.62 7.86 9.23
N ASP A 283 -17.40 7.81 9.76
CA ASP A 283 -16.20 7.91 8.96
C ASP A 283 -15.43 6.58 8.89
N TYR A 284 -15.77 5.77 7.88
CA TYR A 284 -15.08 4.51 7.55
C TYR A 284 -13.70 4.71 6.93
N GLN A 285 -13.28 5.96 6.74
CA GLN A 285 -12.01 6.28 6.12
C GLN A 285 -10.85 6.39 7.10
N HIS A 286 -11.13 6.34 8.41
CA HIS A 286 -10.17 6.60 9.47
C HIS A 286 -10.15 5.51 10.55
N GLY A 287 -9.01 5.39 11.22
CA GLY A 287 -8.82 4.49 12.35
C GLY A 287 -9.10 3.01 12.07
N ILE A 288 -9.52 2.30 13.13
CA ILE A 288 -9.92 0.89 13.11
C ILE A 288 -11.15 0.60 12.23
N PHE A 289 -11.98 1.61 11.97
CA PHE A 289 -13.15 1.48 11.08
C PHE A 289 -12.76 1.20 9.62
N GLN A 290 -11.48 1.31 9.26
CA GLN A 290 -10.95 0.89 7.97
C GLN A 290 -10.80 -0.63 7.83
N SER A 291 -10.88 -1.38 8.92
CA SER A 291 -10.71 -2.83 8.94
C SER A 291 -11.65 -3.54 7.95
N ILE A 292 -11.11 -4.57 7.31
CA ILE A 292 -11.88 -5.46 6.44
C ILE A 292 -12.74 -6.34 7.35
N GLY A 293 -14.05 -6.28 7.17
CA GLY A 293 -15.07 -7.02 7.91
C GLY A 293 -16.00 -6.14 8.72
N PHE A 294 -15.58 -4.97 9.21
CA PHE A 294 -16.54 -4.10 9.91
C PHE A 294 -17.50 -3.41 8.93
N LYS A 295 -16.97 -2.91 7.81
CA LYS A 295 -17.75 -2.18 6.79
C LYS A 295 -18.75 -3.08 6.08
N GLU A 296 -18.33 -4.32 5.81
CA GLU A 296 -19.08 -5.32 5.08
C GLU A 296 -20.32 -5.79 5.86
N PHE A 297 -20.25 -5.77 7.19
CA PHE A 297 -21.36 -6.12 8.08
C PHE A 297 -22.11 -4.90 8.62
N HIS A 298 -21.80 -3.69 8.14
CA HIS A 298 -22.43 -2.47 8.65
C HIS A 298 -23.96 -2.47 8.51
N GLU A 299 -24.47 -2.80 7.31
CA GLU A 299 -25.90 -2.89 7.04
C GLU A 299 -26.59 -3.90 7.97
N TYR A 300 -25.94 -5.04 8.21
CA TYR A 300 -26.43 -6.08 9.12
C TYR A 300 -26.50 -5.60 10.58
N LEU A 301 -25.46 -4.92 11.07
CA LEU A 301 -25.37 -4.46 12.46
C LEU A 301 -26.36 -3.31 12.77
N VAL A 302 -26.64 -2.42 11.81
CA VAL A 302 -27.58 -1.30 12.01
C VAL A 302 -29.04 -1.73 11.94
N THR A 303 -29.34 -2.77 11.17
CA THR A 303 -30.70 -3.31 10.99
C THR A 303 -31.06 -4.39 12.02
N GLU A 304 -30.12 -4.76 12.88
CA GLU A 304 -30.32 -5.73 13.96
C GLU A 304 -31.47 -5.28 14.89
N GLY A 305 -32.49 -6.12 15.02
CA GLY A 305 -33.70 -5.85 15.81
C GLY A 305 -34.78 -5.00 15.13
N LYS A 306 -34.56 -4.52 13.89
CA LYS A 306 -35.54 -3.69 13.14
C LYS A 306 -36.14 -4.38 11.91
N CYS A 307 -35.59 -5.51 11.49
CA CYS A 307 -35.98 -6.22 10.26
C CYS A 307 -36.45 -7.65 10.55
N THR A 308 -37.12 -8.26 9.57
CA THR A 308 -37.55 -9.66 9.67
C THR A 308 -36.35 -10.62 9.70
N PRO A 309 -36.48 -11.81 10.32
CA PRO A 309 -35.41 -12.81 10.38
C PRO A 309 -34.85 -13.19 9.00
N GLU A 310 -35.69 -13.24 7.97
CA GLU A 310 -35.29 -13.59 6.60
C GLU A 310 -34.37 -12.52 6.01
N THR A 311 -34.72 -11.24 6.21
CA THR A 311 -33.93 -10.11 5.72
C THR A 311 -32.58 -10.04 6.44
N SER A 312 -32.57 -10.29 7.74
CA SER A 312 -31.33 -10.33 8.54
C SER A 312 -30.39 -11.44 8.04
N ASN A 313 -30.92 -12.63 7.75
CA ASN A 313 -30.15 -13.75 7.20
C ASN A 313 -29.60 -13.45 5.80
N GLN A 314 -30.34 -12.73 4.95
CA GLN A 314 -29.85 -12.32 3.63
C GLN A 314 -28.69 -11.31 3.75
N LEU A 315 -28.82 -10.32 4.64
CA LEU A 315 -27.75 -9.34 4.91
C LEU A 315 -26.50 -10.01 5.48
N LEU A 316 -26.69 -11.00 6.35
CA LEU A 316 -25.58 -11.79 6.90
C LEU A 316 -24.81 -12.52 5.79
N LYS A 317 -25.52 -13.24 4.90
CA LYS A 317 -24.90 -13.93 3.76
C LYS A 317 -24.15 -12.95 2.85
N LYS A 318 -24.77 -11.81 2.53
CA LYS A 318 -24.15 -10.74 1.74
C LYS A 318 -22.87 -10.21 2.41
N GLY A 319 -22.88 -10.00 3.73
CA GLY A 319 -21.72 -9.56 4.51
C GLY A 319 -20.57 -10.57 4.44
N ILE A 320 -20.86 -11.87 4.60
CA ILE A 320 -19.88 -12.96 4.52
C ILE A 320 -19.24 -13.04 3.12
N GLU A 321 -20.05 -13.02 2.07
CA GLU A 321 -19.56 -13.05 0.68
C GLU A 321 -18.70 -11.83 0.37
N SER A 322 -19.13 -10.64 0.81
CA SER A 322 -18.36 -9.40 0.65
C SER A 322 -17.02 -9.48 1.39
N LEU A 323 -17.00 -9.98 2.63
CA LEU A 323 -15.79 -10.20 3.42
C LEU A 323 -14.80 -11.13 2.71
N LYS A 324 -15.27 -12.27 2.18
CA LYS A 324 -14.45 -13.21 1.40
C LYS A 324 -13.85 -12.50 0.16
N GLN A 325 -14.66 -11.78 -0.59
CA GLN A 325 -14.22 -11.06 -1.80
C GLN A 325 -13.20 -9.95 -1.50
N VAL A 326 -13.43 -9.13 -0.46
CA VAL A 326 -12.52 -8.04 -0.07
C VAL A 326 -11.20 -8.60 0.44
N THR A 327 -11.24 -9.70 1.20
CA THR A 327 -10.03 -10.38 1.69
C THR A 327 -9.17 -10.91 0.54
N LYS A 328 -9.77 -11.55 -0.47
CA LYS A 328 -9.05 -11.99 -1.69
C LYS A 328 -8.47 -10.81 -2.47
N ARG A 329 -9.23 -9.72 -2.64
CA ARG A 329 -8.73 -8.48 -3.28
C ARG A 329 -7.55 -7.89 -2.52
N TYR A 330 -7.60 -7.91 -1.20
CA TYR A 330 -6.52 -7.44 -0.34
C TYR A 330 -5.25 -8.29 -0.48
N ALA A 331 -5.37 -9.62 -0.45
CA ALA A 331 -4.26 -10.54 -0.70
C ALA A 331 -3.58 -10.30 -2.07
N ARG A 332 -4.37 -10.14 -3.14
CA ARG A 332 -3.88 -9.81 -4.48
C ARG A 332 -3.16 -8.46 -4.52
N LYS A 333 -3.70 -7.45 -3.82
CA LYS A 333 -3.07 -6.12 -3.70
C LYS A 333 -1.73 -6.20 -2.97
N GLN A 334 -1.63 -6.97 -1.89
CA GLN A 334 -0.37 -7.20 -1.16
C GLN A 334 0.67 -7.87 -2.04
N ASN A 335 0.32 -8.96 -2.73
CA ASN A 335 1.23 -9.66 -3.64
C ASN A 335 1.70 -8.75 -4.78
N ARG A 336 0.79 -7.98 -5.38
CA ARG A 336 1.13 -6.99 -6.41
C ARG A 336 2.08 -5.92 -5.88
N TRP A 337 1.85 -5.45 -4.66
CA TRP A 337 2.72 -4.48 -3.99
C TRP A 337 4.13 -5.05 -3.84
N VAL A 338 4.27 -6.25 -3.25
CA VAL A 338 5.58 -6.89 -3.04
C VAL A 338 6.33 -7.07 -4.35
N LYS A 339 5.65 -7.64 -5.36
CA LYS A 339 6.23 -7.80 -6.70
C LYS A 339 6.70 -6.46 -7.27
N ASN A 340 5.83 -5.45 -7.33
CA ASN A 340 6.16 -4.19 -7.98
C ASN A 340 7.21 -3.35 -7.24
N ARG A 341 7.24 -3.42 -5.90
CA ARG A 341 8.04 -2.51 -5.08
C ARG A 341 9.31 -3.15 -4.54
N PHE A 342 9.28 -4.41 -4.10
CA PHE A 342 10.48 -5.12 -3.64
C PHE A 342 11.19 -5.89 -4.78
N LEU A 343 10.47 -6.45 -5.76
CA LEU A 343 11.09 -7.30 -6.80
C LEU A 343 11.32 -6.60 -8.15
N SER A 344 10.37 -5.78 -8.63
CA SER A 344 10.43 -5.15 -9.96
C SER A 344 11.13 -3.80 -9.99
N ARG A 345 11.50 -3.22 -8.84
CA ARG A 345 12.28 -1.98 -8.74
C ARG A 345 13.57 -2.23 -7.95
N PRO A 346 14.47 -3.12 -8.42
CA PRO A 346 15.76 -3.27 -7.78
C PRO A 346 16.55 -1.96 -7.99
N GLY A 347 16.67 -1.16 -6.95
CA GLY A 347 17.72 -0.15 -6.85
C GLY A 347 19.02 -0.79 -6.38
N PRO A 348 20.16 -0.07 -6.49
CA PRO A 348 21.47 -0.58 -6.05
C PRO A 348 21.48 -1.00 -4.57
N ASN A 349 20.57 -0.46 -3.76
CA ASN A 349 20.49 -0.66 -2.31
C ASN A 349 19.22 -1.41 -1.86
N VAL A 350 18.63 -2.23 -2.74
CA VAL A 350 17.49 -3.09 -2.34
C VAL A 350 18.02 -4.41 -1.77
N PRO A 351 17.65 -4.77 -0.53
CA PRO A 351 18.10 -6.01 0.10
C PRO A 351 17.63 -7.24 -0.68
N PRO A 352 18.39 -8.35 -0.68
CA PRO A 352 17.95 -9.60 -1.30
C PRO A 352 16.67 -10.10 -0.62
N VAL A 353 15.68 -10.47 -1.45
CA VAL A 353 14.41 -11.07 -1.00
C VAL A 353 14.44 -12.56 -1.30
N TYR A 354 14.23 -13.39 -0.29
CA TYR A 354 14.21 -14.84 -0.42
C TYR A 354 12.77 -15.34 -0.45
N GLY A 355 12.40 -16.03 -1.53
CA GLY A 355 11.06 -16.58 -1.71
C GLY A 355 10.90 -17.90 -0.99
N LEU A 356 9.79 -18.05 -0.25
CA LEU A 356 9.38 -19.30 0.38
C LEU A 356 8.03 -19.69 -0.17
N GLU A 357 7.95 -20.87 -0.79
CA GLU A 357 6.72 -21.38 -1.37
C GLU A 357 5.87 -22.08 -0.30
N VAL A 358 4.63 -21.64 -0.15
CA VAL A 358 3.69 -22.16 0.87
C VAL A 358 2.46 -22.86 0.28
N SER A 359 2.49 -23.24 -1.00
CA SER A 359 1.36 -23.84 -1.71
C SER A 359 0.90 -25.17 -1.10
N ASP A 360 1.81 -25.97 -0.54
CA ASP A 360 1.50 -27.23 0.14
C ASP A 360 1.77 -27.11 1.65
N VAL A 361 0.71 -27.27 2.47
CA VAL A 361 0.84 -27.20 3.94
C VAL A 361 1.58 -28.42 4.49
N SER A 362 1.49 -29.57 3.81
CA SER A 362 2.11 -30.83 4.25
C SER A 362 3.64 -30.74 4.25
N LYS A 363 4.19 -29.91 3.36
CA LYS A 363 5.63 -29.70 3.19
C LYS A 363 6.14 -28.47 3.94
N TRP A 364 5.33 -27.88 4.84
CA TRP A 364 5.68 -26.64 5.55
C TRP A 364 7.04 -26.69 6.25
N GLU A 365 7.35 -27.80 6.93
CA GLU A 365 8.61 -27.95 7.68
C GLU A 365 9.81 -27.83 6.73
N GLU A 366 9.83 -28.62 5.65
CA GLU A 366 10.94 -28.68 4.69
C GLU A 366 11.00 -27.46 3.76
N SER A 367 9.86 -27.02 3.20
CA SER A 367 9.83 -25.98 2.15
C SER A 367 9.91 -24.56 2.70
N VAL A 368 9.44 -24.35 3.94
CA VAL A 368 9.32 -23.03 4.55
C VAL A 368 10.24 -22.90 5.74
N LEU A 369 10.07 -23.74 6.77
CA LEU A 369 10.71 -23.53 8.06
C LEU A 369 12.21 -23.81 8.02
N GLU A 370 12.63 -24.98 7.53
CA GLU A 370 14.05 -25.34 7.41
C GLU A 370 14.80 -24.36 6.51
N ARG A 371 14.23 -24.02 5.34
CA ARG A 371 14.81 -23.02 4.43
C ARG A 371 14.91 -21.64 5.06
N ALA A 372 13.89 -21.19 5.80
CA ALA A 372 13.95 -19.92 6.51
C ALA A 372 15.06 -19.93 7.59
N LEU A 373 15.20 -21.03 8.33
CA LEU A 373 16.22 -21.17 9.36
C LEU A 373 17.62 -21.15 8.75
N GLU A 374 17.87 -21.89 7.67
CA GLU A 374 19.16 -21.89 6.96
C GLU A 374 19.55 -20.49 6.48
N ILE A 375 18.61 -19.75 5.90
CA ILE A 375 18.83 -18.39 5.42
C ILE A 375 19.19 -17.49 6.61
N VAL A 376 18.36 -17.46 7.65
CA VAL A 376 18.60 -16.58 8.82
C VAL A 376 19.90 -16.95 9.53
N GLN A 377 20.22 -18.24 9.69
CA GLN A 377 21.48 -18.69 10.27
C GLN A 377 22.70 -18.23 9.45
N SER A 378 22.60 -18.24 8.11
CA SER A 378 23.66 -17.71 7.25
C SER A 378 23.91 -16.22 7.53
N PHE A 379 22.85 -15.42 7.69
CA PHE A 379 22.95 -14.00 8.05
C PHE A 379 23.53 -13.77 9.46
N ILE A 380 23.22 -14.63 10.44
CA ILE A 380 23.81 -14.57 11.79
C ILE A 380 25.31 -14.88 11.75
N GLN A 381 25.73 -15.80 10.87
CA GLN A 381 27.12 -16.20 10.67
C GLN A 381 27.92 -15.21 9.79
N GLY A 382 27.26 -14.28 9.11
CA GLY A 382 27.88 -13.35 8.17
C GLY A 382 28.20 -13.96 6.80
N HIS A 383 27.61 -15.11 6.47
CA HIS A 383 27.76 -15.79 5.18
C HIS A 383 26.61 -15.46 4.22
N LYS A 384 26.88 -15.52 2.91
CA LYS A 384 25.81 -15.44 1.91
C LYS A 384 25.00 -16.75 1.93
N PRO A 385 23.65 -16.69 1.99
CA PRO A 385 22.82 -17.89 1.94
C PRO A 385 23.02 -18.67 0.65
N VAL A 386 22.88 -20.00 0.73
CA VAL A 386 22.91 -20.90 -0.45
C VAL A 386 21.70 -20.65 -1.36
N ALA A 387 20.56 -20.26 -0.78
CA ALA A 387 19.35 -19.94 -1.52
C ALA A 387 19.54 -18.69 -2.40
N ALA A 388 19.16 -18.77 -3.67
CA ALA A 388 19.20 -17.63 -4.57
C ALA A 388 18.05 -16.63 -4.24
N PRO A 389 18.32 -15.31 -4.22
CA PRO A 389 17.26 -14.32 -4.04
C PRO A 389 16.33 -14.30 -5.27
N VAL A 390 15.06 -14.02 -5.03
CA VAL A 390 14.05 -13.89 -6.09
C VAL A 390 14.35 -12.64 -6.91
N LYS A 391 14.60 -12.82 -8.20
CA LYS A 391 14.76 -11.73 -9.16
C LYS A 391 13.57 -11.74 -10.12
N MET A 392 12.90 -10.60 -10.27
CA MET A 392 11.95 -10.40 -11.36
C MET A 392 12.61 -9.58 -12.46
N PRO A 393 12.40 -9.92 -13.75
CA PRO A 393 12.88 -9.10 -14.85
C PRO A 393 12.23 -7.71 -14.77
N CYS A 394 13.06 -6.66 -14.72
CA CYS A 394 12.60 -5.29 -14.80
C CYS A 394 12.41 -4.93 -16.27
N SER A 395 11.18 -4.70 -16.70
CA SER A 395 10.91 -4.11 -18.02
C SER A 395 11.20 -2.61 -17.94
N GLU A 396 12.42 -2.20 -18.26
CA GLU A 396 12.85 -0.78 -18.29
C GLU A 396 12.08 0.06 -19.33
N THR A 397 11.36 -0.58 -20.25
CA THR A 397 10.78 0.02 -21.45
C THR A 397 9.39 0.65 -21.28
N GLU A 398 8.72 0.50 -20.14
CA GLU A 398 7.39 1.11 -19.93
C GLU A 398 7.50 2.41 -19.13
N ASN A 399 7.30 3.56 -19.79
CA ASN A 399 7.22 4.86 -19.14
C ASN A 399 5.89 4.97 -18.37
N LYS A 400 5.83 4.38 -17.17
CA LYS A 400 4.64 4.31 -16.29
C LYS A 400 4.23 5.66 -15.67
N ARG A 401 4.88 6.76 -16.06
CA ARG A 401 4.75 8.09 -15.43
C ARG A 401 4.47 9.21 -16.43
N SER A 402 4.27 8.89 -17.71
CA SER A 402 3.86 9.90 -18.70
C SER A 402 2.45 10.38 -18.40
N TYR A 403 2.23 11.68 -18.53
CA TYR A 403 0.96 12.33 -18.30
C TYR A 403 0.28 12.58 -19.63
N HIS A 404 -0.91 12.00 -19.84
CA HIS A 404 -1.70 12.18 -21.05
C HIS A 404 -3.10 12.69 -20.68
N MET A 405 -3.60 13.65 -21.46
CA MET A 405 -4.96 14.17 -21.30
C MET A 405 -5.76 13.89 -22.57
N CYS A 406 -6.94 13.32 -22.42
CA CYS A 406 -7.85 13.11 -23.54
C CYS A 406 -8.91 14.21 -23.59
N ASP A 407 -8.77 15.17 -24.49
CA ASP A 407 -9.74 16.27 -24.69
C ASP A 407 -11.14 15.80 -25.13
N LEU A 408 -11.23 14.56 -25.64
CA LEU A 408 -12.50 13.98 -26.10
C LEU A 408 -13.30 13.36 -24.97
N CYS A 409 -12.60 12.73 -24.03
CA CYS A 409 -13.20 12.03 -22.90
C CYS A 409 -13.15 12.84 -21.60
N ASP A 410 -12.44 13.97 -21.60
CA ASP A 410 -12.13 14.78 -20.41
C ASP A 410 -11.56 13.91 -19.28
N ARG A 411 -10.52 13.14 -19.62
CA ARG A 411 -9.89 12.17 -18.71
C ARG A 411 -8.38 12.29 -18.74
N ILE A 412 -7.80 12.24 -17.55
CA ILE A 412 -6.35 12.18 -17.34
C ILE A 412 -5.93 10.72 -17.24
N ILE A 413 -4.88 10.35 -17.96
CA ILE A 413 -4.35 8.99 -18.02
C ILE A 413 -2.85 9.05 -17.79
N ILE A 414 -2.38 8.25 -16.85
CA ILE A 414 -0.98 8.19 -16.47
C ILE A 414 -0.40 6.88 -17.00
N GLY A 415 0.64 6.97 -17.82
CA GLY A 415 1.35 5.85 -18.43
C GLY A 415 1.02 5.64 -19.91
N ASP A 416 2.05 5.35 -20.71
CA ASP A 416 1.93 5.20 -22.17
C ASP A 416 1.09 3.99 -22.57
N ARG A 417 1.16 2.91 -21.77
CA ARG A 417 0.39 1.70 -22.04
C ARG A 417 -1.09 1.91 -21.75
N GLU A 418 -1.40 2.54 -20.64
CA GLU A 418 -2.76 2.89 -20.24
C GLU A 418 -3.37 3.88 -21.24
N TRP A 419 -2.57 4.83 -21.75
CA TRP A 419 -2.96 5.74 -22.83
C TRP A 419 -3.26 5.00 -24.14
N ALA A 420 -2.36 4.12 -24.59
CA ALA A 420 -2.57 3.31 -25.78
C ALA A 420 -3.81 2.40 -25.67
N ALA A 421 -4.07 1.86 -24.47
CA ALA A 421 -5.28 1.09 -24.19
C ALA A 421 -6.53 1.97 -24.19
N HIS A 422 -6.46 3.19 -23.67
CA HIS A 422 -7.57 4.13 -23.68
C HIS A 422 -7.98 4.54 -25.10
N ILE A 423 -7.03 4.89 -25.97
CA ILE A 423 -7.32 5.27 -27.36
C ILE A 423 -8.07 4.12 -28.08
N LYS A 424 -7.71 2.87 -27.78
CA LYS A 424 -8.34 1.67 -28.35
C LYS A 424 -9.64 1.25 -27.64
N SER A 425 -10.04 1.94 -26.56
CA SER A 425 -11.19 1.53 -25.76
C SER A 425 -12.52 1.83 -26.46
N LYS A 426 -13.52 0.97 -26.22
CA LYS A 426 -14.88 1.15 -26.75
C LYS A 426 -15.50 2.49 -26.34
N SER A 427 -15.20 2.96 -25.13
CA SER A 427 -15.70 4.24 -24.61
C SER A 427 -15.11 5.43 -25.36
N HIS A 428 -13.79 5.44 -25.62
CA HIS A 428 -13.13 6.49 -26.39
C HIS A 428 -13.60 6.50 -27.86
N LEU A 429 -13.65 5.32 -28.49
CA LEU A 429 -14.15 5.17 -29.86
C LEU A 429 -15.62 5.61 -30.01
N HIS A 430 -16.47 5.35 -29.00
CA HIS A 430 -17.85 5.82 -28.99
C HIS A 430 -17.91 7.36 -28.92
N GLN A 431 -17.11 7.97 -28.04
CA GLN A 431 -17.07 9.42 -27.88
C GLN A 431 -16.51 10.12 -29.12
N LEU A 432 -15.49 9.54 -29.76
CA LEU A 432 -15.00 9.94 -31.09
C LEU A 432 -16.11 9.91 -32.13
N LYS A 433 -16.88 8.82 -32.19
CA LYS A 433 -18.00 8.68 -33.14
C LYS A 433 -19.12 9.67 -32.86
N LYS A 434 -19.41 9.95 -31.58
CA LYS A 434 -20.39 10.96 -31.16
C LYS A 434 -19.97 12.36 -31.60
N ARG A 435 -18.70 12.74 -31.40
CA ARG A 435 -18.17 14.05 -31.80
C ARG A 435 -18.16 14.22 -33.31
N ARG A 436 -17.70 13.22 -34.07
CA ARG A 436 -17.78 13.23 -35.54
C ARG A 436 -19.21 13.42 -36.05
N ARG A 437 -20.23 12.82 -35.42
CA ARG A 437 -21.64 13.03 -35.78
C ARG A 437 -22.13 14.45 -35.49
N LEU A 438 -21.70 15.04 -34.38
CA LEU A 438 -22.02 16.42 -34.03
C LEU A 438 -21.33 17.41 -34.98
N ASP A 439 -20.07 17.15 -35.35
CA ASP A 439 -19.31 17.96 -36.29
C ASP A 439 -19.92 17.87 -37.71
N SER A 440 -20.29 16.66 -38.17
CA SER A 440 -21.01 16.50 -39.45
C SER A 440 -22.41 17.13 -39.45
N GLY A 441 -23.11 17.13 -38.32
CA GLY A 441 -24.40 17.83 -38.16
C GLY A 441 -24.24 19.36 -38.13
N ALA A 442 -23.17 19.87 -37.52
CA ALA A 442 -22.86 21.30 -37.49
C ALA A 442 -22.48 21.83 -38.89
N VAL A 443 -21.70 21.08 -39.67
CA VAL A 443 -21.37 21.43 -41.07
C VAL A 443 -22.63 21.49 -41.95
N ALA A 444 -23.55 20.53 -41.81
CA ALA A 444 -24.84 20.56 -42.53
C ALA A 444 -25.77 21.71 -42.09
N THR A 445 -25.61 22.23 -40.87
CA THR A 445 -26.40 23.37 -40.37
C THR A 445 -25.83 24.71 -40.85
N ILE A 446 -24.51 24.79 -41.05
CA ILE A 446 -23.83 25.98 -41.60
C ILE A 446 -24.12 26.12 -43.10
N GLU A 447 -24.14 25.02 -43.86
CA GLU A 447 -24.48 25.05 -45.30
C GLU A 447 -25.94 25.47 -45.59
N ASN A 448 -26.86 25.21 -44.66
CA ASN A 448 -28.27 25.61 -44.79
C ASN A 448 -28.57 27.06 -44.34
N GLN A 449 -27.63 27.76 -43.70
CA GLN A 449 -27.79 29.17 -43.34
C GLN A 449 -27.14 30.14 -44.34
N SER A 450 -26.36 29.65 -45.31
CA SER A 450 -25.67 30.47 -46.31
C SER A 450 -26.40 30.62 -47.66
N VAL A 451 -27.68 30.24 -47.76
CA VAL A 451 -28.45 30.40 -49.01
C VAL A 451 -29.76 31.16 -48.76
N SER A 452 -29.72 32.47 -49.02
CA SER A 452 -30.87 33.27 -49.47
C SER A 452 -30.37 34.46 -50.32
N PRO A 453 -31.11 34.89 -51.37
CA PRO A 453 -30.53 35.59 -52.53
C PRO A 453 -30.89 37.08 -52.64
N ASP A 454 -30.16 37.76 -53.55
CA ASP A 454 -30.36 39.09 -54.16
C ASP A 454 -30.07 40.37 -53.35
N CYS A 455 -29.12 41.19 -53.82
CA CYS A 455 -29.38 42.33 -54.73
C CYS A 455 -28.09 43.09 -55.13
N ASP A 456 -27.78 43.06 -56.42
CA ASP A 456 -27.27 44.14 -57.30
C ASP A 456 -26.09 45.09 -56.98
N LYS A 457 -25.27 45.21 -58.04
CA LYS A 457 -24.62 46.39 -58.66
C LYS A 457 -23.12 46.68 -58.44
N GLU A 458 -22.40 46.37 -59.53
CA GLU A 458 -21.41 47.17 -60.28
C GLU A 458 -20.55 48.22 -59.54
N LEU A 459 -19.22 48.12 -59.72
CA LEU A 459 -18.42 49.02 -60.56
C LEU A 459 -16.92 48.67 -60.48
N LYS A 460 -16.32 48.42 -61.68
CA LYS A 460 -15.03 48.94 -62.22
C LYS A 460 -13.78 48.98 -61.29
N GLU A 461 -12.55 48.71 -61.71
CA GLU A 461 -11.91 48.59 -63.03
C GLU A 461 -10.44 48.15 -62.82
N LYS A 462 -9.88 47.55 -63.88
CA LYS A 462 -8.47 47.59 -64.32
C LYS A 462 -7.41 46.74 -63.62
N GLY A 463 -6.82 45.87 -64.44
CA GLY A 463 -5.36 45.80 -64.53
C GLY A 463 -4.74 44.41 -64.56
N SER A 464 -4.87 43.68 -65.67
CA SER A 464 -3.90 42.64 -66.11
C SER A 464 -2.55 43.30 -66.47
N PRO A 465 -1.51 42.56 -66.90
CA PRO A 465 -1.19 41.12 -66.79
C PRO A 465 0.21 40.95 -66.13
N GLU A 466 0.76 39.77 -65.83
CA GLU A 466 1.58 38.94 -66.71
C GLU A 466 2.21 37.84 -65.83
N GLN A 467 1.97 36.57 -66.18
CA GLN A 467 2.97 35.63 -66.68
C GLN A 467 4.13 35.25 -65.72
N ASN A 468 4.02 34.01 -65.26
CA ASN A 468 4.97 32.92 -65.57
C ASN A 468 6.30 32.89 -64.79
N THR A 469 6.50 31.87 -63.94
CA THR A 469 7.44 30.76 -64.22
C THR A 469 7.64 29.83 -63.00
N LYS A 470 7.61 28.52 -63.31
CA LYS A 470 8.46 27.41 -62.80
C LYS A 470 8.46 27.11 -61.30
N GLU A 471 7.90 25.96 -60.90
CA GLU A 471 8.61 24.66 -60.79
C GLU A 471 9.89 24.74 -59.96
N VAL A 472 9.96 24.02 -58.83
CA VAL A 472 10.85 22.87 -58.61
C VAL A 472 10.41 22.11 -57.35
N LYS A 473 10.26 20.79 -57.52
CA LYS A 473 10.19 19.75 -56.48
C LYS A 473 11.61 19.35 -56.03
N SER A 474 11.80 19.08 -54.74
CA SER A 474 12.52 17.90 -54.20
C SER A 474 12.45 17.99 -52.67
N SER A 475 11.85 17.05 -51.93
CA SER A 475 12.31 15.68 -51.67
C SER A 475 13.72 15.63 -51.09
N VAL A 476 13.85 15.70 -49.76
CA VAL A 476 14.41 14.66 -48.87
C VAL A 476 13.73 14.81 -47.51
#